data_AF-A0A257WRZ9-F1
#
_entry.id   AF-A0A257WRZ9-F1
#
_cell.length_a   1.000
_cell.length_b   1.000
_cell.length_c   1.000
_cell.angle_alpha   90.00
_cell.angle_beta   90.00
_cell.angle_gamma   90.00
#
_symmetry.space_group_name_H-M   'P 1'
#
loop_
_entity.id
_entity.type
_entity.pdbx_description
1 polymer ?
#
loop_
_entity_poly.entity_id
_entity_poly.type
_entity_poly.pdbx_seq_one_letter_code
_entity_poly.pdbx_strand_id
1 'polypeptide(L)' 'MGKTIAERAKAQGIAQVAFDRGCYRYHGRIKALADAAREAGLDF' A
#
# COMPACT_ATOMS: atom_id res chain seq x y z
N MET A 1 -1.58 6.99 -6.63
CA MET A 1 -0.52 7.00 -5.58
C MET A 1 -0.23 5.61 -5.03
N GLY A 2 -1.22 4.86 -4.50
CA GLY A 2 -0.98 3.49 -3.99
C GLY A 2 -0.40 2.51 -5.03
N LYS A 3 -0.92 2.50 -6.26
CA LYS A 3 -0.41 1.65 -7.36
C LYS A 3 1.05 1.91 -7.71
N THR A 4 1.46 3.17 -7.78
CA THR A 4 2.83 3.56 -8.14
C THR A 4 3.85 3.14 -7.08
N ILE A 5 3.47 3.14 -5.80
CA ILE A 5 4.30 2.63 -4.70
C ILE A 5 4.45 1.11 -4.83
N ALA A 6 3.35 0.43 -5.15
CA ALA A 6 3.35 -1.02 -5.32
C ALA A 6 4.15 -1.50 -6.52
N GLU A 7 4.08 -0.81 -7.65
CA GLU A 7 4.91 -1.11 -8.83
C GLU A 7 6.40 -0.96 -8.51
N ARG A 8 6.78 0.09 -7.76
CA ARG A 8 8.17 0.31 -7.33
C ARG A 8 8.64 -0.76 -6.33
N ALA A 9 7.78 -1.13 -5.39
CA ALA A 9 8.10 -2.17 -4.41
C ALA A 9 8.22 -3.56 -5.07
N LYS A 10 7.34 -3.89 -6.02
CA LYS A 10 7.46 -5.08 -6.87
C LYS A 10 8.73 -5.09 -7.70
N ALA A 11 9.11 -3.95 -8.29
CA ALA A 11 10.36 -3.83 -9.06
C ALA A 11 11.61 -4.06 -8.18
N GLN A 12 11.53 -3.78 -6.88
CA GLN A 12 12.58 -4.05 -5.90
C GLN A 12 12.47 -5.44 -5.25
N GLY A 13 11.49 -6.27 -5.64
CA GLY A 13 11.28 -7.61 -5.07
C GLY A 13 10.77 -7.62 -3.63
N ILE A 14 10.23 -6.50 -3.15
CA ILE A 14 9.70 -6.38 -1.80
C ILE A 14 8.25 -6.85 -1.81
N ALA A 15 8.02 -8.06 -1.28
CA ALA A 15 6.70 -8.69 -1.24
C ALA A 15 5.91 -8.34 0.04
N GLN A 16 6.59 -8.25 1.17
CA GLN A 16 6.01 -7.89 2.46
C GLN A 16 6.40 -6.47 2.86
N VAL A 17 5.41 -5.64 3.12
CA VAL A 17 5.58 -4.29 3.65
C VAL A 17 4.67 -4.10 4.86
N ALA A 18 5.02 -3.19 5.76
CA ALA A 18 4.13 -2.79 6.83
C ALA A 18 3.48 -1.46 6.45
N PHE A 19 2.14 -1.42 6.41
CA PHE A 19 1.43 -0.18 6.13
C PHE A 19 1.16 0.61 7.41
N ASP A 20 1.99 1.62 7.66
CA ASP A 20 1.82 2.53 8.79
C ASP A 20 0.76 3.60 8.49
N ARG A 21 -0.33 3.57 9.25
CA ARG A 21 -1.45 4.52 9.17
C ARG A 21 -1.35 5.65 10.21
N GLY A 22 -0.33 5.65 11.06
CA GLY A 22 -0.10 6.61 12.14
C GLY A 22 -1.31 6.78 13.06
N CYS A 23 -1.57 8.03 13.46
CA CYS A 23 -2.74 8.41 14.28
C CYS A 23 -4.06 8.53 13.50
N TYR A 24 -4.06 8.21 12.21
CA TYR A 24 -5.26 8.35 11.38
C TYR A 24 -6.09 7.07 11.39
N ARG A 25 -7.41 7.24 11.44
CA ARG A 25 -8.33 6.10 11.30
C ARG A 25 -8.21 5.54 9.89
N TYR A 26 -8.26 4.21 9.79
CA TYR A 26 -8.32 3.53 8.51
C TYR A 26 -9.67 3.77 7.83
N HIS A 27 -9.78 4.93 7.18
CA HIS A 27 -11.00 5.41 6.58
C HIS A 27 -10.69 6.36 5.40
N GLY A 28 -11.65 6.48 4.48
CA GLY A 28 -11.57 7.36 3.32
C GLY A 28 -10.29 7.14 2.50
N ARG A 29 -9.44 8.17 2.45
CA ARG A 29 -8.23 8.21 1.60
C ARG A 29 -7.19 7.15 1.99
N ILE A 30 -7.06 6.81 3.27
CA ILE A 30 -6.07 5.81 3.73
C ILE A 30 -6.48 4.41 3.28
N LYS A 31 -7.77 4.10 3.42
CA LYS A 31 -8.34 2.85 2.91
C LYS A 31 -8.17 2.75 1.40
N ALA A 32 -8.51 3.80 0.66
CA ALA A 32 -8.37 3.82 -0.80
C ALA A 32 -6.90 3.65 -1.25
N LEU A 33 -5.94 4.17 -0.48
CA LEU A 33 -4.52 4.00 -0.77
C LEU A 33 -4.05 2.56 -0.48
N ALA A 34 -4.51 1.98 0.62
CA ALA A 34 -4.20 0.60 0.99
C ALA A 34 -4.82 -0.43 0.02
N ASP A 35 -6.10 -0.27 -0.33
CA ASP A 35 -6.76 -1.13 -1.33
C ASP A 35 -6.04 -1.04 -2.69
N ALA A 36 -5.63 0.16 -3.12
CA ALA A 36 -4.86 0.33 -4.36
C ALA A 36 -3.47 -0.30 -4.33
N ALA A 37 -2.82 -0.38 -3.16
CA ALA A 37 -1.52 -1.03 -3.02
C ALA A 37 -1.66 -2.57 -2.92
N ARG A 38 -2.73 -3.09 -2.30
CA ARG A 38 -3.07 -4.52 -2.31
C ARG A 38 -3.44 -5.03 -3.70
N GLU A 39 -4.28 -4.30 -4.46
CA GLU A 39 -4.60 -4.67 -5.84
C GLU A 39 -3.35 -4.76 -6.73
N ALA A 40 -2.37 -3.91 -6.48
CA ALA A 40 -1.11 -3.92 -7.19
C ALA A 40 -0.16 -5.02 -6.69
N GLY A 41 -0.57 -5.83 -5.71
CA GLY A 41 0.08 -7.06 -5.26
C GLY A 41 1.21 -6.87 -4.25
N LEU A 42 1.15 -5.82 -3.44
CA LEU A 42 1.89 -5.76 -2.18
C LEU A 42 1.07 -6.46 -1.09
N ASP A 43 1.71 -7.36 -0.34
CA ASP A 43 1.11 -7.98 0.84
C ASP A 43 1.50 -7.17 2.10
N PHE A 44 0.47 -6.67 2.79
CA PHE A 44 0.56 -5.93 4.06
C PHE A 44 -0.78 -5.90 4.82
#